data_AF-A0A4V1K286-F1
#
_entry.id   AF-A0A4V1K286-F1
#
_cell.length_a   1.000
_cell.length_b   1.000
_cell.length_c   1.000
_cell.angle_alpha   90.00
_cell.angle_beta   90.00
_cell.angle_gamma   90.00
#
_symmetry.space_group_name_H-M   'P 1'
#
loop_
_entity.id
_entity.type
_entity.pdbx_description
1 polymer ?
#
loop_
_entity_poly.entity_id
_entity_poly.type
_entity_poly.pdbx_seq_one_letter_code
_entity_poly.pdbx_strand_id
1 'polypeptide(L)'
;MEILGAIIYFLMILVPGLVSEWFYNWLSRVRQRTIVASALIFDLLIFIINLIGLRIFNDVYTVEDLFEHFGCLHFTLKYGILSVIVAIILGVISGILAKIFWIRNSKTEG
;
A
#
# COMPACT_ATOMS: atom_id res chain seq x y z
N MET A 1 9.42 16.54 20.10
CA MET A 1 9.85 16.03 18.77
C MET A 1 9.29 14.65 18.47
N GLU A 2 8.91 13.83 19.46
CA GLU A 2 8.36 12.48 19.26
C GLU A 2 7.00 12.45 18.54
N ILE A 3 6.10 13.39 18.87
CA ILE A 3 4.74 13.43 18.27
C ILE A 3 4.81 13.69 16.76
N LEU A 4 5.69 14.57 16.30
CA LEU A 4 5.86 14.88 14.88
C LEU A 4 6.38 13.63 14.12
N GLY A 5 7.34 12.91 14.70
CA GLY A 5 7.85 11.66 14.12
C GLY A 5 6.76 10.59 14.01
N ALA A 6 5.98 10.38 15.08
CA ALA A 6 4.87 9.45 15.08
C ALA A 6 3.82 9.77 14.01
N ILE A 7 3.49 11.05 13.81
CA ILE A 7 2.58 11.50 12.75
C ILE A 7 3.16 11.18 11.37
N ILE A 8 4.46 11.44 11.15
CA ILE A 8 5.12 11.16 9.87
C ILE A 8 5.11 9.65 9.58
N TYR A 9 5.48 8.80 10.54
CA TYR A 9 5.48 7.34 10.34
C TYR A 9 4.06 6.81 10.10
N PHE A 10 3.07 7.34 10.80
CA PHE A 10 1.67 6.98 10.60
C PHE A 10 1.18 7.34 9.18
N LEU A 11 1.47 8.57 8.72
CA LEU A 11 1.19 9.00 7.35
C LEU A 11 1.93 8.15 6.33
N MET A 12 3.17 7.76 6.62
CA MET A 12 3.99 6.95 5.73
C MET A 12 3.46 5.54 5.52
N ILE A 13 2.69 5.02 6.48
CA ILE A 13 1.99 3.74 6.38
C ILE A 13 0.64 3.89 5.66
N LEU A 14 -0.08 5.01 5.85
CA LEU A 14 -1.43 5.25 5.30
C LEU A 14 -1.49 5.85 3.88
N VAL A 15 -0.51 6.70 3.54
CA VAL A 15 -0.46 7.36 2.23
C VAL A 15 -0.33 6.34 1.08
N PRO A 16 0.47 5.27 1.18
CA PRO A 16 0.60 4.27 0.12
C PRO A 16 -0.73 3.60 -0.27
N GLY A 17 -1.59 3.22 0.68
CA GLY A 17 -2.88 2.59 0.41
C GLY A 17 -3.86 3.54 -0.26
N LEU A 18 -3.86 4.82 0.11
CA LEU A 18 -4.61 5.85 -0.62
C LEU A 18 -4.14 6.02 -2.07
N VAL A 19 -2.83 5.92 -2.32
CA VAL A 19 -2.29 5.93 -3.69
C VAL A 19 -2.76 4.70 -4.46
N SER A 20 -2.70 3.52 -3.83
CA SER A 20 -3.15 2.26 -4.44
C SER A 20 -4.64 2.27 -4.78
N GLU A 21 -5.47 2.74 -3.85
CA GLU A 21 -6.90 2.98 -3.98
C GLU A 21 -7.22 3.89 -5.19
N TRP A 22 -6.46 4.96 -5.34
CA TRP A 22 -6.63 5.90 -6.45
C TRP A 22 -6.38 5.24 -7.80
N PHE A 23 -5.29 4.46 -7.94
CA PHE A 23 -5.01 3.67 -9.14
C PHE A 23 -6.08 2.62 -9.41
N TYR A 24 -6.49 1.89 -8.37
CA TYR A 24 -7.54 0.88 -8.44
C TYR A 24 -8.85 1.45 -8.99
N ASN A 25 -9.33 2.55 -8.40
CA ASN A 25 -10.57 3.20 -8.79
C ASN A 25 -10.47 3.82 -10.19
N TRP A 26 -9.32 4.38 -10.55
CA TRP A 26 -9.09 4.92 -11.90
C TRP A 26 -9.16 3.82 -12.98
N LEU A 27 -8.57 2.65 -12.72
CA LEU A 27 -8.53 1.54 -13.67
C LEU A 27 -9.82 0.74 -13.74
N SER A 28 -10.49 0.52 -12.61
CA SER A 28 -11.72 -0.28 -12.60
C SER A 28 -12.91 0.46 -13.21
N ARG A 29 -12.90 1.81 -13.22
CA ARG A 29 -14.04 2.69 -13.58
C ARG A 29 -15.33 2.39 -12.83
N VAL A 30 -15.28 1.55 -11.79
CA VAL A 30 -16.41 1.25 -10.90
C VAL A 30 -16.20 2.08 -9.65
N ARG A 31 -17.02 3.13 -9.50
CA ARG A 31 -16.98 4.01 -8.33
C ARG A 31 -17.35 3.21 -7.07
N GLN A 32 -16.34 2.82 -6.30
CA GLN A 32 -16.56 2.15 -5.03
C GLN A 32 -17.13 3.15 -4.00
N ARG A 33 -18.17 2.73 -3.26
CA ARG A 33 -18.75 3.54 -2.18
C ARG A 33 -17.88 3.57 -0.91
N THR A 34 -16.92 2.65 -0.78
CA THR A 34 -16.18 2.40 0.46
C THR A 34 -14.67 2.64 0.29
N ILE A 35 -14.30 3.83 -0.19
CA ILE A 35 -12.92 4.21 -0.52
C ILE A 35 -11.95 4.02 0.66
N VAL A 36 -12.41 4.32 1.88
CA VAL A 36 -11.58 4.23 3.09
C VAL A 36 -11.27 2.77 3.45
N ALA A 37 -12.23 1.87 3.28
CA ALA A 37 -12.06 0.46 3.65
C ALA A 37 -11.08 -0.25 2.71
N SER A 38 -11.19 0.00 1.41
CA SER A 38 -10.26 -0.54 0.42
C SER A 38 -8.86 0.05 0.55
N ALA A 39 -8.73 1.34 0.88
CA ALA A 39 -7.44 1.97 1.13
C ALA A 39 -6.73 1.31 2.33
N LEU A 40 -7.44 1.08 3.43
CA LEU A 40 -6.91 0.38 4.61
C LEU A 40 -6.49 -1.06 4.32
N ILE A 41 -7.22 -1.77 3.45
CA ILE A 41 -6.83 -3.12 3.01
C ILE A 41 -5.54 -3.05 2.19
N PHE A 42 -5.42 -2.09 1.28
CA PHE A 42 -4.18 -1.88 0.53
C PHE A 42 -3.02 -1.50 1.45
N ASP A 43 -3.22 -0.61 2.42
CA ASP A 43 -2.21 -0.27 3.42
C ASP A 43 -1.71 -1.50 4.16
N LEU A 44 -2.62 -2.36 4.63
CA LEU A 44 -2.25 -3.59 5.32
C LEU A 44 -1.41 -4.52 4.43
N LEU A 45 -1.81 -4.69 3.15
CA LEU A 45 -1.07 -5.51 2.20
C LEU A 45 0.31 -4.93 1.88
N ILE A 46 0.40 -3.62 1.64
CA ILE A 46 1.66 -2.91 1.37
C ILE A 46 2.59 -3.05 2.58
N PHE A 47 2.06 -2.87 3.79
CA PHE A 47 2.82 -3.02 5.02
C PHE A 47 3.40 -4.43 5.19
N ILE A 48 2.60 -5.47 4.94
CA ILE A 48 3.06 -6.87 5.00
C ILE A 48 4.14 -7.13 3.95
N ILE A 49 3.95 -6.69 2.70
CA ILE A 49 4.94 -6.87 1.63
C ILE A 49 6.25 -6.15 1.96
N ASN A 50 6.16 -4.93 2.49
CA ASN A 50 7.34 -4.18 2.91
C ASN A 50 8.07 -4.86 4.06
N LEU A 51 7.35 -5.40 5.05
CA LEU A 51 7.96 -6.19 6.13
C LEU A 51 8.70 -7.42 5.58
N ILE A 52 8.09 -8.14 4.65
CA ILE A 52 8.74 -9.29 3.99
C ILE A 52 9.97 -8.84 3.21
N GLY A 53 9.87 -7.76 2.44
CA GLY A 53 10.99 -7.19 1.70
C GLY A 53 12.15 -6.80 2.62
N LEU A 54 11.85 -6.11 3.72
CA LEU A 54 12.85 -5.68 4.70
C LEU A 54 13.49 -6.85 5.45
N ARG A 55 12.72 -7.90 5.73
CA ARG A 55 13.27 -9.13 6.28
C ARG A 55 14.30 -9.76 5.35
N ILE A 56 14.07 -9.73 4.04
CA ILE A 56 14.99 -10.27 3.03
C ILE A 56 16.21 -9.36 2.83
N PHE A 57 16.02 -8.03 2.81
CA PHE A 57 17.07 -7.08 2.43
C PHE A 57 17.88 -6.52 3.60
N ASN A 58 17.32 -6.44 4.80
CA ASN A 58 17.92 -5.78 5.97
C ASN A 58 17.79 -6.59 7.27
N ASP A 59 17.38 -7.85 7.21
CA ASP A 59 17.30 -8.74 8.39
C ASP A 59 16.41 -8.17 9.51
N VAL A 60 15.39 -7.38 9.15
CA VAL A 60 14.42 -6.82 10.11
C VAL A 60 13.33 -7.86 10.36
N TYR A 61 13.28 -8.40 11.58
CA TYR A 61 12.38 -9.51 11.94
C TYR A 61 11.14 -9.08 12.70
N THR A 62 11.20 -7.94 13.40
CA THR A 62 10.14 -7.46 14.28
C THR A 62 9.71 -6.04 13.95
N VAL A 63 8.51 -5.66 14.41
CA VAL A 63 7.99 -4.29 14.27
C VAL A 63 8.81 -3.32 15.12
N GLU A 64 9.36 -3.79 16.24
CA GLU A 64 10.24 -3.01 17.12
C GLU A 64 11.57 -2.66 16.43
N ASP A 65 12.21 -3.64 15.78
CA ASP A 65 13.43 -3.40 14.97
C ASP A 65 13.18 -2.40 13.84
N LEU A 66 11.98 -2.42 13.25
CA LEU A 66 11.58 -1.49 12.19
C LEU A 66 11.51 -0.05 12.73
N PHE A 67 10.94 0.14 13.92
CA PHE A 67 10.90 1.45 14.59
C PHE A 67 12.29 1.97 14.95
N GLU A 68 13.18 1.08 15.39
CA GLU A 68 14.56 1.45 15.70
C GLU A 68 15.31 1.89 14.43
N HIS A 69 15.11 1.19 13.31
CA HIS A 69 15.67 1.56 12.01
C HIS A 69 15.06 2.83 11.40
N PHE A 70 13.80 3.14 11.70
CA PHE A 70 13.16 4.41 11.30
C PHE A 70 13.78 5.64 11.97
N GLY A 71 14.55 5.47 13.05
CA GLY A 71 15.40 6.52 13.62
C GLY A 71 16.51 6.97 12.66
N CYS A 72 16.86 6.16 11.66
CA CYS A 72 17.82 6.51 10.63
C CYS A 72 17.13 7.14 9.41
N LEU A 73 17.35 8.44 9.19
CA LEU A 73 16.73 9.22 8.10
C LEU A 73 16.87 8.57 6.71
N HIS A 74 18.00 7.92 6.47
CA HIS A 74 18.31 7.27 5.20
C HIS A 74 17.46 6.00 4.97
N PHE A 75 17.11 5.28 6.04
CA PHE A 75 16.25 4.11 5.96
C PHE A 75 14.79 4.51 5.71
N THR A 76 14.32 5.57 6.37
CA THR A 76 12.98 6.13 6.19
C THR A 76 12.71 6.48 4.72
N LEU A 77 13.61 7.20 4.04
CA LEU A 77 13.41 7.52 2.62
C LEU A 77 13.34 6.26 1.74
N LYS A 78 14.19 5.26 1.98
CA LYS A 78 14.17 4.00 1.22
C LYS A 78 12.87 3.22 1.42
N TYR A 79 12.39 3.13 2.65
CA TYR A 79 11.11 2.49 2.98
C TYR A 79 9.93 3.20 2.29
N GLY A 80 9.94 4.53 2.27
CA GLY A 80 8.88 5.33 1.63
C GLY A 80 8.82 5.07 0.13
N ILE A 81 9.98 5.09 -0.54
CA ILE A 81 10.07 4.79 -1.97
C ILE A 81 9.58 3.36 -2.25
N LEU A 82 10.01 2.38 -1.45
CA LEU A 82 9.58 0.99 -1.60
C LEU A 82 8.05 0.87 -1.46
N SER A 83 7.47 1.49 -0.44
CA SER A 83 6.03 1.49 -0.19
C SER A 83 5.23 2.05 -1.37
N VAL A 84 5.69 3.16 -1.96
CA VAL A 84 5.04 3.77 -3.12
C VAL A 84 5.11 2.85 -4.34
N ILE A 85 6.26 2.19 -4.57
CA ILE A 85 6.40 1.23 -5.67
C ILE A 85 5.42 0.06 -5.50
N VAL A 86 5.35 -0.52 -4.31
CA VAL A 86 4.43 -1.63 -4.01
C VAL A 86 2.97 -1.18 -4.14
N ALA A 87 2.63 0.02 -3.67
CA ALA A 87 1.30 0.60 -3.79
C ALA A 87 0.83 0.72 -5.24
N ILE A 88 1.70 1.23 -6.12
CA ILE A 88 1.40 1.36 -7.55
C ILE A 88 1.17 -0.01 -8.17
N ILE A 89 2.05 -0.99 -7.89
CA ILE A 89 1.93 -2.35 -8.44
C ILE A 89 0.61 -2.99 -8.02
N LEU A 90 0.27 -2.93 -6.73
CA LEU A 90 -0.98 -3.51 -6.21
C LEU A 90 -2.22 -2.79 -6.77
N GLY A 91 -2.19 -1.46 -6.85
CA GLY A 91 -3.31 -0.67 -7.36
C GLY A 91 -3.56 -0.94 -8.85
N VAL A 92 -2.49 -1.10 -9.63
CA VAL A 92 -2.58 -1.45 -11.04
C VAL A 92 -3.11 -2.86 -11.24
N ILE A 93 -2.54 -3.85 -10.54
CA ILE A 93 -2.97 -5.26 -10.65
C ILE A 93 -4.44 -5.41 -10.26
N SER A 94 -4.83 -4.89 -9.10
CA SER A 94 -6.22 -4.95 -8.63
C SER A 94 -7.18 -4.25 -9.59
N GLY A 95 -6.80 -3.09 -10.13
CA GLY A 95 -7.60 -2.35 -11.10
C GLY A 95 -7.82 -3.12 -12.40
N ILE A 96 -6.78 -3.79 -12.90
CA ILE A 96 -6.86 -4.66 -14.08
C ILE A 96 -7.74 -5.87 -13.80
N LEU A 97 -7.56 -6.55 -12.66
CA LEU A 97 -8.39 -7.70 -12.29
C LEU A 97 -9.88 -7.34 -12.20
N ALA A 98 -10.20 -6.22 -11.54
CA ALA A 98 -11.58 -5.74 -11.42
C ALA A 98 -12.20 -5.46 -12.80
N LYS A 99 -11.44 -4.84 -13.71
CA LYS A 99 -11.89 -4.59 -15.09
C LYS A 99 -12.16 -5.90 -15.84
N ILE A 100 -11.28 -6.89 -15.73
CA ILE A 100 -11.45 -8.20 -16.37
C ILE A 100 -12.69 -8.92 -15.82
N PHE A 101 -12.86 -8.91 -14.49
CA PHE A 101 -14.00 -9.54 -13.83
C PHE A 101 -15.33 -8.88 -14.24
N TRP A 102 -15.36 -7.55 -14.32
CA TRP A 102 -16.54 -6.82 -14.79
C TRP A 102 -16.93 -7.17 -16.23
N ILE A 103 -15.95 -7.20 -17.15
CA ILE A 103 -16.19 -7.58 -18.55
C ILE A 103 -16.71 -9.03 -18.63
N ARG A 104 -16.16 -9.94 -17.84
CA ARG A 104 -16.58 -11.34 -17.82
C ARG A 104 -18.01 -11.49 -17.32
N ASN A 105 -18.38 -10.80 -16.23
CA ASN A 105 -19.71 -10.88 -15.66
C ASN A 105 -20.77 -10.27 -16.59
N SER A 106 -20.46 -9.15 -17.24
CA SER A 106 -21.33 -8.54 -18.25
C SER A 106 -21.58 -9.45 -19.46
N LYS A 107 -20.67 -10.38 -19.77
CA LYS A 107 -20.80 -11.29 -20.91
C LYS A 107 -21.61 -12.55 -20.59
N THR A 108 -21.73 -12.90 -19.31
CA THR A 108 -22.57 -14.01 -18.83
C THR A 108 -24.04 -13.63 -18.66
N GLU A 109 -24.37 -12.34 -18.66
CA GLU A 109 -25.75 -11.82 -18.58
C GLU A 109 -26.35 -11.46 -19.96
N GLY A 110 -25.65 -11.75 -21.06
CA GLY A 110 -26.05 -11.43 -22.43
C GLY A 110 -26.37 -12.65 -23.28
#